data_AF-A0A6I0EMS1-F1
#
_entry.id   AF-A0A6I0EMS1-F1
#
_cell.length_a   1.000
_cell.length_b   1.000
_cell.length_c   1.000
_cell.angle_alpha   90.00
_cell.angle_beta   90.00
_cell.angle_gamma   90.00
#
_symmetry.space_group_name_H-M   'P 1'
#
loop_
_entity.id
_entity.type
_entity.pdbx_description
1 polymer ?
#
loop_
_entity_poly.entity_id
_entity_poly.type
_entity_poly.pdbx_seq_one_letter_code
_entity_poly.pdbx_strand_id
1 'polypeptide(L)'
;MFFPELEAMGREHPGLLRVVEPIDERLSEITSPAPLRPGDFACSLGADENQVLSVFELLEMAGVVKSEKMVECDRCQNLMSAKALAQAVEDEDSFECSTCSRPFHRRSRHLVVYRMTPAAVSRTRTAAKPASAQLKEVFGPPLTDEPLSERARDVLQAMLELDAVDSDRRKATEVIAVKAFGTGTDANSLKSVMAELKTRELIDSKTGRGGGCWLTDAGIARAQKLRNPRRNSATV
;
A
#
# COMPACT_ATOMS: atom_id res chain seq x y z
N MET A 1 -8.84 8.70 17.27
CA MET A 1 -7.53 9.18 16.82
C MET A 1 -6.43 8.33 17.43
N PHE A 2 -5.35 8.10 16.70
CA PHE A 2 -4.19 7.29 17.06
C PHE A 2 -3.19 8.08 17.89
N PHE A 3 -2.90 9.33 17.51
CA PHE A 3 -2.02 10.22 18.24
C PHE A 3 -2.83 11.10 19.20
N PRO A 4 -2.59 11.03 20.53
CA PRO A 4 -3.29 11.88 21.49
C PRO A 4 -2.99 13.37 21.27
N GLU A 5 -1.85 13.70 20.67
CA GLU A 5 -1.51 15.06 20.27
C GLU A 5 -2.49 15.62 19.22
N LEU A 6 -2.90 14.80 18.25
CA LEU A 6 -3.90 15.19 17.24
C LEU A 6 -5.29 15.31 17.84
N GLU A 7 -5.63 14.44 18.81
CA GLU A 7 -6.90 14.56 19.54
C GLU A 7 -6.97 15.85 20.37
N ALA A 8 -5.86 16.24 21.02
CA ALA A 8 -5.76 17.53 21.69
C ALA A 8 -5.92 18.70 20.71
N MET A 9 -5.23 18.65 19.56
CA MET A 9 -5.34 19.67 18.51
C MET A 9 -6.76 19.81 17.96
N GLY A 10 -7.47 18.70 17.75
CA GLY A 10 -8.87 18.73 17.30
C GLY A 10 -9.80 19.42 18.31
N ARG A 11 -9.54 19.27 19.61
CA ARG A 11 -10.29 19.95 20.68
C ARG A 11 -9.96 21.44 20.77
N GLU A 12 -8.69 21.80 20.66
CA GLU A 12 -8.22 23.20 20.75
C GLU A 12 -8.54 24.00 19.48
N HIS A 13 -8.56 23.35 18.32
CA HIS A 13 -8.80 23.94 17.02
C HIS A 13 -9.91 23.21 16.25
N PRO A 14 -11.20 23.40 16.62
CA PRO A 14 -12.32 22.69 15.99
C PRO A 14 -12.42 22.91 14.47
N GLY A 15 -11.95 24.05 13.97
CA GLY A 15 -11.91 24.36 12.53
C GLY A 15 -10.94 23.47 11.72
N LEU A 16 -9.98 22.83 12.38
CA LEU A 16 -9.01 21.91 11.75
C LEU A 16 -9.43 20.45 11.86
N LEU A 17 -10.49 20.11 12.61
CA LEU A 17 -10.86 18.74 12.93
C LEU A 17 -11.07 17.86 11.68
N ARG A 18 -11.64 18.45 10.62
CA ARG A 18 -11.84 17.80 9.30
C ARG A 18 -10.54 17.37 8.61
N VAL A 19 -9.41 17.99 8.95
CA VAL A 19 -8.09 17.72 8.38
C VAL A 19 -7.24 16.90 9.35
N VAL A 20 -7.41 17.11 10.65
CA VAL A 20 -6.70 16.40 11.71
C VAL A 20 -7.02 14.89 11.71
N GLU A 21 -8.29 14.51 11.60
CA GLU A 21 -8.68 13.08 11.64
C GLU A 21 -8.09 12.27 10.46
N PRO A 22 -8.16 12.72 9.20
CA PRO A 22 -7.54 11.99 8.09
C PRO A 22 -6.00 11.99 8.14
N ILE A 23 -5.38 13.07 8.65
CA ILE A 23 -3.93 13.10 8.87
C ILE A 23 -3.53 12.05 9.92
N ASP A 24 -4.27 11.96 11.03
CA ASP A 24 -4.05 10.99 12.08
C ASP A 24 -4.12 9.54 11.56
N GLU A 25 -5.19 9.23 10.81
CA GLU A 25 -5.36 7.93 10.16
C GLU A 25 -4.17 7.64 9.24
N ARG A 26 -3.79 8.59 8.39
CA ARG A 26 -2.69 8.41 7.44
C ARG A 26 -1.34 8.25 8.11
N LEU A 27 -1.06 9.01 9.17
CA LEU A 27 0.19 8.89 9.94
C LEU A 27 0.27 7.55 10.67
N SER A 28 -0.86 6.98 11.10
CA SER A 28 -0.89 5.67 11.78
C SER A 28 -0.43 4.52 10.88
N GLU A 29 -0.60 4.65 9.57
CA GLU A 29 -0.14 3.67 8.57
C GLU A 29 1.36 3.75 8.28
N ILE A 30 2.02 4.86 8.67
CA ILE A 30 3.42 5.09 8.34
C ILE A 30 4.31 4.36 9.33
N THR A 31 5.04 3.37 8.80
CA THR A 31 5.94 2.50 9.55
C THR A 31 7.42 2.79 9.32
N SER A 32 7.73 3.78 8.47
CA SER A 32 9.10 4.15 8.11
C SER A 32 9.33 5.66 8.26
N PRO A 33 10.57 6.12 8.48
CA PRO A 33 10.91 7.54 8.58
C PRO A 33 10.97 8.23 7.19
N ALA A 34 10.03 7.86 6.30
CA ALA A 34 9.90 8.45 4.98
C ALA A 34 9.62 9.96 5.09
N PRO A 35 10.09 10.76 4.12
CA PRO A 35 9.79 12.19 4.08
C PRO A 35 8.29 12.40 3.84
N LEU A 36 7.68 13.28 4.63
CA LEU A 36 6.29 13.68 4.56
C LEU A 36 6.22 15.09 3.99
N ARG A 37 5.48 15.27 2.90
CA ARG A 37 5.25 16.59 2.28
C ARG A 37 3.81 17.02 2.56
N PRO A 38 3.57 18.21 3.15
CA PRO A 38 2.22 18.71 3.38
C PRO A 38 1.36 18.74 2.10
N GLY A 39 1.95 19.14 0.95
CA GLY A 39 1.25 19.14 -0.33
C GLY A 39 0.76 17.77 -0.79
N ASP A 40 1.51 16.69 -0.52
CA ASP A 40 1.09 15.33 -0.85
C ASP A 40 -0.14 14.91 -0.02
N PHE A 41 -0.13 15.26 1.27
CA PHE A 41 -1.26 15.03 2.17
C PHE A 41 -2.47 15.87 1.72
N ALA A 42 -2.29 17.16 1.47
CA ALA A 42 -3.36 18.05 1.01
C ALA A 42 -4.04 17.53 -0.26
N CYS A 43 -3.24 17.13 -1.26
CA CYS A 43 -3.73 16.52 -2.50
C CYS A 43 -4.51 15.22 -2.23
N SER A 44 -3.95 14.30 -1.44
CA SER A 44 -4.60 13.01 -1.14
C SER A 44 -5.89 13.14 -0.32
N LEU A 45 -5.96 14.13 0.57
CA LEU A 45 -7.08 14.37 1.47
C LEU A 45 -8.14 15.30 0.86
N GLY A 46 -7.86 15.93 -0.28
CA GLY A 46 -8.71 16.98 -0.85
C GLY A 46 -8.85 18.21 0.09
N ALA A 47 -7.81 18.51 0.85
CA ALA A 47 -7.78 19.59 1.84
C ALA A 47 -6.95 20.78 1.35
N ASP A 48 -7.15 21.94 1.97
CA ASP A 48 -6.32 23.11 1.72
C ASP A 48 -4.88 22.88 2.24
N GLU A 49 -3.88 23.21 1.42
CA GLU A 49 -2.47 22.99 1.78
C GLU A 49 -2.04 23.78 3.01
N ASN A 50 -2.58 24.99 3.23
CA ASN A 50 -2.23 25.78 4.41
C ASN A 50 -2.80 25.15 5.69
N GLN A 51 -4.00 24.58 5.62
CA GLN A 51 -4.58 23.86 6.77
C GLN A 51 -3.74 22.64 7.13
N VAL A 52 -3.32 21.85 6.12
CA VAL A 52 -2.42 20.72 6.36
C VAL A 52 -1.08 21.19 6.92
N LEU A 53 -0.49 22.24 6.36
CA LEU A 53 0.77 22.82 6.86
C LEU A 53 0.64 23.25 8.33
N SER A 54 -0.44 23.93 8.72
CA SER A 54 -0.68 24.31 10.11
C SER A 54 -0.77 23.09 11.04
N VAL A 55 -1.37 21.98 10.60
CA VAL A 55 -1.37 20.72 11.39
C VAL A 55 0.04 20.17 11.53
N PHE A 56 0.85 20.18 10.47
CA PHE A 56 2.24 19.72 10.53
C PHE A 56 3.12 20.60 11.44
N GLU A 57 2.92 21.91 11.45
CA GLU A 57 3.57 22.84 12.39
C GLU A 57 3.19 22.53 13.85
N LEU A 58 1.90 22.27 14.12
CA LEU A 58 1.42 21.86 15.44
C LEU A 58 2.02 20.50 15.86
N LEU A 59 2.10 19.53 14.94
CA LEU A 59 2.73 18.23 15.16
C LEU A 59 4.23 18.34 15.46
N GLU A 60 4.92 19.28 14.81
CA GLU A 60 6.33 19.57 15.08
C GLU A 60 6.51 20.16 16.48
N MET A 61 5.68 21.12 16.87
CA MET A 61 5.69 21.67 18.23
C MET A 61 5.40 20.61 19.29
N ALA A 62 4.55 19.62 18.96
CA ALA A 62 4.25 18.49 19.82
C ALA A 62 5.32 17.38 19.81
N GLY A 63 6.38 17.50 18.99
CA GLY A 63 7.47 16.53 18.90
C GLY A 63 7.12 15.21 18.19
N VAL A 64 5.99 15.18 17.47
CA VAL A 64 5.54 14.00 16.70
C VAL A 64 6.33 13.90 15.39
N VAL A 65 6.56 15.04 14.75
CA VAL A 65 7.38 15.17 13.54
C VAL A 65 8.52 16.16 13.76
N LYS A 66 9.49 16.15 12.86
CA LYS A 66 10.57 17.13 12.80
C LYS A 66 10.68 17.65 11.37
N SER A 67 10.80 18.96 11.19
CA SER A 67 11.03 19.56 9.88
C SER A 67 12.52 19.60 9.51
N GLU A 68 12.81 19.45 8.22
CA GLU A 68 14.15 19.57 7.64
C GLU A 68 14.06 20.34 6.31
N LYS A 69 15.01 21.26 6.08
CA LYS A 69 15.16 21.94 4.79
C LYS A 69 15.92 21.04 3.82
N MET A 70 15.30 20.73 2.70
CA MET A 70 15.83 19.83 1.67
C MET A 70 15.81 20.50 0.31
N VAL A 71 16.58 19.94 -0.62
CA VAL A 71 16.53 20.25 -2.05
C VAL A 71 16.15 18.99 -2.81
N GLU A 72 15.30 19.16 -3.82
CA GLU A 72 14.80 18.07 -4.64
C GLU A 72 15.55 18.02 -5.97
N CYS A 73 15.95 16.82 -6.39
CA CYS A 73 16.56 16.62 -7.70
C CYS A 73 15.49 16.67 -8.81
N ASP A 74 15.59 17.64 -9.72
CA ASP A 74 14.65 17.82 -10.83
C ASP A 74 14.50 16.61 -11.77
N ARG A 75 15.46 15.67 -11.75
CA ARG A 75 15.43 14.46 -12.59
C ARG A 75 14.72 13.28 -11.94
N CYS A 76 15.05 13.00 -10.68
CA CYS A 76 14.64 11.75 -10.02
C CYS A 76 13.89 11.97 -8.70
N GLN A 77 13.62 13.24 -8.35
CA GLN A 77 12.88 13.64 -7.14
C GLN A 77 13.53 13.20 -5.82
N ASN A 78 14.80 12.77 -5.86
CA ASN A 78 15.55 12.44 -4.66
C ASN A 78 15.79 13.70 -3.82
N LEU A 79 15.57 13.58 -2.51
CA LEU A 79 15.73 14.66 -1.53
C LEU A 79 17.13 14.64 -0.93
N MET A 80 17.80 15.78 -1.00
CA MET A 80 19.15 16.00 -0.45
C MET A 80 19.13 17.13 0.58
N SER A 81 20.09 17.14 1.51
CA SER A 81 20.19 18.18 2.53
C SER A 81 20.47 19.56 1.92
N ALA A 82 19.62 20.54 2.20
CA ALA A 82 19.85 21.91 1.76
C ALA A 82 21.11 22.53 2.40
N LYS A 83 21.45 22.10 3.63
CA LYS A 83 22.68 22.51 4.31
C LYS A 83 23.92 22.01 3.57
N ALA A 84 23.89 20.77 3.09
CA ALA A 84 25.00 20.18 2.35
C ALA A 84 25.21 20.88 0.99
N LEU A 85 24.11 21.23 0.29
CA LEU A 85 24.20 22.07 -0.90
C LEU A 85 24.80 23.44 -0.59
N ALA A 86 24.31 24.12 0.45
CA ALA A 86 24.82 25.44 0.82
C ALA A 86 26.33 25.41 1.12
N GLN A 87 26.79 24.40 1.86
CA GLN A 87 28.21 24.19 2.15
C GLN A 87 29.03 23.98 0.87
N ALA A 88 28.58 23.08 -0.03
CA ALA A 88 29.27 22.86 -1.29
C ALA A 88 29.34 24.13 -2.17
N VAL A 89 28.32 25.00 -2.11
CA VAL A 89 28.35 26.28 -2.82
C VAL A 89 29.37 27.25 -2.22
N GLU A 90 29.52 27.26 -0.89
CA GLU A 90 30.51 28.07 -0.17
C GLU A 90 31.95 27.59 -0.45
N ASP A 91 32.14 26.27 -0.51
CA ASP A 91 33.44 25.63 -0.78
C ASP A 91 33.81 25.63 -2.29
N GLU A 92 32.95 26.19 -3.16
CA GLU A 92 33.06 26.15 -4.62
C GLU A 92 33.09 24.72 -5.23
N ASP A 93 32.57 23.74 -4.49
CA ASP A 93 32.50 22.34 -4.88
C ASP A 93 31.24 21.99 -5.69
N SER A 94 31.31 20.88 -6.43
CA SER A 94 30.15 20.30 -7.10
C SER A 94 29.27 19.51 -6.11
N PHE A 95 27.98 19.81 -6.08
CA PHE A 95 27.00 19.03 -5.31
C PHE A 95 26.14 18.17 -6.24
N GLU A 96 26.26 16.85 -6.15
CA GLU A 96 25.57 15.91 -7.03
C GLU A 96 24.49 15.11 -6.31
N CYS A 97 23.46 14.73 -7.05
CA CYS A 97 22.41 13.84 -6.57
C CYS A 97 22.95 12.45 -6.28
N SER A 98 22.79 11.98 -5.04
CA SER A 98 23.25 10.65 -4.61
C SER A 98 22.62 9.48 -5.36
N THR A 99 21.48 9.69 -6.05
CA THR A 99 20.78 8.63 -6.80
C THR A 99 21.16 8.60 -8.28
N CYS A 100 21.33 9.77 -8.92
CA CYS A 100 21.51 9.85 -10.38
C CYS A 100 22.76 10.62 -10.82
N SER A 101 23.59 11.05 -9.88
CA SER A 101 24.84 11.79 -10.08
C SER A 101 24.71 13.08 -10.89
N ARG A 102 23.49 13.63 -11.01
CA ARG A 102 23.29 14.90 -11.68
C ARG A 102 23.69 16.05 -10.75
N PRO A 103 24.45 17.05 -11.23
CA PRO A 103 24.76 18.21 -10.41
C PRO A 103 23.51 19.03 -10.11
N PHE A 104 23.42 19.53 -8.87
CA PHE A 104 22.42 20.51 -8.47
C PHE A 104 22.82 21.90 -8.95
N HIS A 105 21.82 22.73 -9.23
CA HIS A 105 22.05 24.13 -9.54
C HIS A 105 22.09 24.95 -8.25
N ARG A 106 22.91 26.01 -8.21
CA ARG A 106 22.96 26.95 -7.05
C ARG A 106 21.60 27.59 -6.72
N ARG A 107 20.64 27.54 -7.65
CA ARG A 107 19.27 28.05 -7.51
C ARG A 107 18.21 26.95 -7.38
N SER A 108 18.61 25.72 -7.05
CA SER A 108 17.66 24.63 -6.81
C SER A 108 16.67 25.03 -5.70
N ARG A 109 15.39 24.68 -5.88
CA ARG A 109 14.33 25.06 -4.95
C ARG A 109 14.51 24.34 -3.63
N HIS A 110 14.49 25.11 -2.54
CA HIS A 110 14.45 24.55 -1.19
C HIS A 110 12.99 24.24 -0.84
N LEU A 111 12.78 23.11 -0.18
CA LEU A 111 11.50 22.71 0.38
C LEU A 111 11.67 22.30 1.84
N VAL A 112 10.60 22.42 2.61
CA VAL A 112 10.52 21.88 3.97
C VAL A 112 9.83 20.52 3.87
N VAL A 113 10.47 19.49 4.42
CA VAL A 113 9.88 18.17 4.57
C VAL A 113 9.83 17.80 6.04
N TYR A 114 8.82 17.02 6.42
CA TYR A 114 8.67 16.53 7.76
C TYR A 114 9.07 15.06 7.83
N ARG A 115 9.58 14.61 8.97
CA ARG A 115 9.80 13.19 9.25
C ARG A 115 9.25 12.87 10.62
N MET A 116 8.61 11.72 10.77
CA MET A 116 8.19 11.26 12.10
C MET A 116 9.40 11.04 13.00
N THR A 117 9.28 11.43 14.26
CA THR A 117 10.32 11.15 15.24
C THR A 117 10.37 9.64 15.56
N PRO A 118 11.53 9.09 15.96
CA PRO A 118 11.62 7.68 16.35
C PRO A 118 10.62 7.27 17.44
N ALA A 119 10.31 8.19 18.36
CA ALA A 119 9.29 7.98 19.39
C ALA A 119 7.88 7.84 18.79
N ALA A 120 7.51 8.66 17.80
CA ALA A 120 6.23 8.56 17.10
C ALA A 120 6.12 7.27 16.26
N VAL A 121 7.16 6.90 15.51
CA VAL A 121 7.17 5.66 14.72
C VAL A 121 7.13 4.41 15.61
N SER A 122 7.72 4.45 16.80
CA SER A 122 7.66 3.31 17.72
C SER A 122 6.23 3.09 18.25
N ARG A 123 5.45 4.16 18.44
CA ARG A 123 4.04 4.08 18.86
C ARG A 123 3.17 3.37 17.82
N THR A 124 3.35 3.66 16.52
CA THR A 124 2.61 2.98 15.43
C THR A 124 2.85 1.47 15.42
N ARG A 125 4.09 1.04 15.69
CA ARG A 125 4.45 -0.38 15.73
C ARG A 125 3.87 -1.14 16.93
N THR A 126 3.73 -0.50 18.09
CA THR A 126 3.24 -1.17 19.30
C THR A 126 1.72 -1.28 19.33
N ALA A 127 1.01 -0.30 18.78
CA ALA A 127 -0.45 -0.32 18.72
C ALA A 127 -0.99 -1.09 17.51
N ALA A 128 -0.21 -1.24 16.43
CA ALA A 128 -0.51 -2.18 15.36
C ALA A 128 -0.27 -3.62 15.86
N LYS A 129 -1.29 -4.22 16.51
CA LYS A 129 -1.42 -5.68 16.57
C LYS A 129 -1.19 -6.18 15.13
N PRO A 130 -0.34 -7.18 14.88
CA PRO A 130 0.10 -7.51 13.52
C PRO A 130 -1.13 -7.70 12.62
N ALA A 131 -1.19 -6.94 11.52
CA ALA A 131 -2.35 -6.90 10.63
C ALA A 131 -2.76 -8.29 10.08
N SER A 132 -1.87 -9.28 10.16
CA SER A 132 -2.17 -10.69 9.85
C SER A 132 -3.03 -11.41 10.90
N ALA A 133 -3.14 -10.89 12.13
CA ALA A 133 -3.94 -11.50 13.20
C ALA A 133 -5.31 -10.83 13.40
N GLN A 134 -5.47 -9.55 13.02
CA GLN A 134 -6.73 -8.82 13.23
C GLN A 134 -7.74 -8.90 12.08
N LEU A 135 -7.34 -9.34 10.88
CA LEU A 135 -8.30 -9.64 9.81
C LEU A 135 -9.15 -10.90 10.09
N LYS A 136 -8.78 -11.75 11.05
CA LYS A 136 -9.53 -12.95 11.42
C LYS A 136 -10.65 -12.74 12.44
N GLU A 137 -10.68 -11.63 13.19
CA GLU A 137 -11.64 -11.47 14.29
C GLU A 137 -12.80 -10.51 14.00
N VAL A 138 -12.74 -9.73 12.91
CA VAL A 138 -13.81 -8.79 12.55
C VAL A 138 -14.69 -9.32 11.40
N PHE A 139 -14.14 -10.17 10.53
CA PHE A 139 -14.95 -10.93 9.60
C PHE A 139 -15.40 -12.20 10.31
N GLY A 140 -16.71 -12.40 10.40
CA GLY A 140 -17.30 -13.68 10.79
C GLY A 140 -16.76 -14.84 9.93
N PRO A 141 -17.22 -16.09 10.14
CA PRO A 141 -16.78 -17.23 9.33
C PRO A 141 -16.73 -16.81 7.86
N PRO A 142 -15.62 -17.09 7.14
CA PRO A 142 -15.38 -16.52 5.82
C PRO A 142 -16.65 -16.69 4.99
N LEU A 143 -17.14 -15.58 4.43
CA LEU A 143 -18.31 -15.51 3.54
C LEU A 143 -18.01 -16.35 2.29
N THR A 144 -17.99 -17.66 2.47
CA THR A 144 -17.54 -18.68 1.51
C THR A 144 -18.58 -18.93 0.42
N ASP A 145 -19.73 -18.26 0.51
CA ASP A 145 -20.87 -18.47 -0.37
C ASP A 145 -21.23 -17.27 -1.24
N GLU A 146 -20.49 -16.15 -1.16
CA GLU A 146 -20.71 -15.06 -2.10
C GLU A 146 -20.48 -15.56 -3.54
N PRO A 147 -21.41 -15.28 -4.47
CA PRO A 147 -21.26 -15.72 -5.85
C PRO A 147 -19.98 -15.13 -6.43
N LEU A 148 -19.20 -15.99 -7.09
CA LEU A 148 -18.05 -15.59 -7.88
C LEU A 148 -18.53 -15.16 -9.26
N SER A 149 -17.83 -14.20 -9.87
CA SER A 149 -18.03 -13.90 -11.29
C SER A 149 -17.82 -15.17 -12.13
N GLU A 150 -18.49 -15.28 -13.29
CA GLU A 150 -18.34 -16.43 -14.19
C GLU A 150 -16.87 -16.67 -14.56
N ARG A 151 -16.14 -15.60 -14.91
CA ARG A 151 -14.71 -15.67 -15.20
C ARG A 151 -13.88 -16.18 -14.01
N ALA A 152 -14.19 -15.77 -12.79
CA ALA A 152 -13.50 -16.26 -11.59
C ALA A 152 -13.76 -17.76 -11.35
N ARG A 153 -14.99 -18.23 -11.61
CA ARG A 153 -15.35 -19.65 -11.55
C ARG A 153 -14.55 -20.48 -12.57
N ASP A 154 -14.49 -20.01 -13.81
CA ASP A 154 -13.74 -20.68 -14.89
C ASP A 154 -12.24 -20.76 -14.58
N VAL A 155 -11.66 -19.68 -14.04
CA VAL A 155 -10.25 -19.65 -13.62
C VAL A 155 -9.97 -20.65 -12.50
N LEU A 156 -10.82 -20.73 -11.46
CA LEU A 156 -10.65 -21.70 -10.38
C LEU A 156 -10.73 -23.14 -10.89
N GLN A 157 -11.68 -23.44 -11.77
CA GLN A 157 -11.81 -24.77 -12.36
C GLN A 157 -10.59 -25.11 -13.24
N ALA A 158 -10.13 -24.17 -14.06
CA ALA A 158 -8.92 -24.34 -14.86
C ALA A 158 -7.68 -24.61 -14.00
N MET A 159 -7.50 -23.88 -12.89
CA MET A 159 -6.41 -24.12 -11.95
C MET A 159 -6.47 -25.50 -11.30
N LEU A 160 -7.68 -25.98 -10.95
CA LEU A 160 -7.88 -27.31 -10.39
C LEU A 160 -7.54 -28.40 -11.42
N GLU A 161 -7.95 -28.23 -12.68
CA GLU A 161 -7.65 -29.16 -13.77
C GLU A 161 -6.17 -29.19 -14.16
N LEU A 162 -5.46 -28.07 -14.00
CA LEU A 162 -4.01 -27.98 -14.19
C LEU A 162 -3.22 -28.52 -12.99
N ASP A 163 -3.90 -28.92 -11.93
CA ASP A 163 -3.33 -29.34 -10.67
C ASP A 163 -2.36 -28.29 -10.09
N ALA A 164 -2.83 -27.05 -10.05
CA ALA A 164 -2.15 -25.92 -9.43
C ALA A 164 -2.56 -25.82 -7.96
N VAL A 165 -2.33 -26.87 -7.16
CA VAL A 165 -2.89 -26.99 -5.79
C VAL A 165 -1.94 -26.57 -4.68
N ASP A 166 -0.67 -26.31 -5.00
CA ASP A 166 0.34 -25.90 -4.03
C ASP A 166 1.44 -25.07 -4.71
N SER A 167 2.35 -24.54 -3.89
CA SER A 167 3.41 -23.65 -4.39
C SER A 167 4.37 -24.35 -5.35
N ASP A 168 4.61 -25.65 -5.24
CA ASP A 168 5.54 -26.39 -6.10
C ASP A 168 4.89 -26.73 -7.45
N ARG A 169 3.56 -26.88 -7.46
CA ARG A 169 2.75 -27.18 -8.64
C ARG A 169 2.12 -25.93 -9.28
N ARG A 170 2.53 -24.75 -8.83
CA ARG A 170 2.08 -23.44 -9.35
C ARG A 170 2.17 -23.35 -10.87
N LYS A 171 1.23 -22.63 -11.48
CA LYS A 171 1.16 -22.41 -12.93
C LYS A 171 1.30 -20.94 -13.27
N ALA A 172 1.96 -20.67 -14.39
CA ALA A 172 2.02 -19.32 -14.94
C ALA A 172 0.61 -18.84 -15.35
N THR A 173 0.35 -17.54 -15.22
CA THR A 173 -0.96 -16.95 -15.51
C THR A 173 -1.38 -17.19 -16.96
N GLU A 174 -0.43 -17.21 -17.89
CA GLU A 174 -0.63 -17.52 -19.31
C GLU A 174 -1.18 -18.93 -19.51
N VAL A 175 -0.65 -19.91 -18.78
CA VAL A 175 -1.10 -21.32 -18.86
C VAL A 175 -2.53 -21.45 -18.32
N ILE A 176 -2.85 -20.74 -17.23
CA ILE A 176 -4.19 -20.71 -16.65
C ILE A 176 -5.18 -20.04 -17.62
N ALA A 177 -4.79 -18.91 -18.25
CA ALA A 177 -5.63 -18.19 -19.21
C ALA A 177 -5.99 -19.05 -20.43
N VAL A 178 -5.00 -19.75 -21.00
CA VAL A 178 -5.23 -20.66 -22.13
C VAL A 178 -6.15 -21.82 -21.74
N LYS A 179 -6.00 -22.35 -20.53
CA LYS A 179 -6.86 -23.44 -20.03
C LYS A 179 -8.30 -22.98 -19.79
N ALA A 180 -8.49 -21.78 -19.24
CA ALA A 180 -9.80 -21.25 -18.89
C ALA A 180 -10.59 -20.75 -20.11
N PHE A 181 -9.93 -20.06 -21.05
CA PHE A 181 -10.60 -19.30 -22.11
C PHE A 181 -10.13 -19.65 -23.52
N GLY A 182 -9.19 -20.58 -23.67
CA GLY A 182 -8.66 -21.03 -24.96
C GLY A 182 -7.43 -20.26 -25.45
N THR A 183 -6.89 -20.69 -26.58
CA THR A 183 -5.69 -20.12 -27.20
C THR A 183 -5.94 -18.69 -27.68
N GLY A 184 -4.97 -17.80 -27.48
CA GLY A 184 -5.06 -16.39 -27.88
C GLY A 184 -5.62 -15.45 -26.80
N THR A 185 -6.04 -15.98 -25.65
CA THR A 185 -6.45 -15.14 -24.51
C THR A 185 -5.25 -14.39 -23.93
N ASP A 186 -5.37 -13.07 -23.81
CA ASP A 186 -4.36 -12.24 -23.15
C ASP A 186 -4.38 -12.46 -21.63
N ALA A 187 -3.25 -12.89 -21.07
CA ALA A 187 -3.05 -13.10 -19.64
C ALA A 187 -3.26 -11.81 -18.82
N ASN A 188 -3.01 -10.63 -19.39
CA ASN A 188 -3.25 -9.37 -18.68
C ASN A 188 -4.73 -9.14 -18.38
N SER A 189 -5.65 -9.71 -19.16
CA SER A 189 -7.08 -9.63 -18.91
C SER A 189 -7.53 -10.38 -17.65
N LEU A 190 -6.68 -11.24 -17.08
CA LEU A 190 -6.96 -11.97 -15.83
C LEU A 190 -6.50 -11.21 -14.59
N LYS A 191 -5.81 -10.07 -14.69
CA LYS A 191 -5.25 -9.37 -13.50
C LYS A 191 -6.32 -9.01 -12.46
N SER A 192 -7.47 -8.49 -12.90
CA SER A 192 -8.57 -8.16 -12.00
C SER A 192 -9.19 -9.41 -11.35
N VAL A 193 -9.37 -10.48 -12.13
CA VAL A 193 -9.90 -11.77 -11.64
C VAL A 193 -8.95 -12.42 -10.64
N MET A 194 -7.65 -12.39 -10.90
CA MET A 194 -6.62 -12.91 -9.98
C MET A 194 -6.56 -12.10 -8.69
N ALA A 195 -6.69 -10.77 -8.78
CA ALA A 195 -6.79 -9.91 -7.62
C ALA A 195 -8.04 -10.24 -6.79
N GLU A 196 -9.22 -10.39 -7.43
CA GLU A 196 -10.47 -10.80 -6.79
C GLU A 196 -10.31 -12.14 -6.04
N LEU A 197 -9.79 -13.17 -6.72
CA LEU A 197 -9.59 -14.49 -6.13
C LEU A 197 -8.59 -14.48 -4.98
N LYS A 198 -7.52 -13.66 -5.08
CA LYS A 198 -6.52 -13.52 -4.02
C LYS A 198 -7.08 -12.78 -2.80
N THR A 199 -7.85 -11.72 -3.01
CA THR A 199 -8.55 -11.00 -1.93
C THR A 199 -9.52 -11.92 -1.19
N ARG A 200 -10.12 -12.89 -1.89
CA ARG A 200 -10.99 -13.92 -1.30
C ARG A 200 -10.23 -15.14 -0.74
N GLU A 201 -8.89 -15.10 -0.71
CA GLU A 201 -8.02 -16.18 -0.23
C GLU A 201 -8.23 -17.53 -0.93
N LEU A 202 -8.73 -17.53 -2.17
CA LEU A 202 -8.94 -18.75 -2.95
C LEU A 202 -7.69 -19.17 -3.73
N ILE A 203 -6.79 -18.22 -3.96
CA ILE A 203 -5.51 -18.46 -4.63
C ILE A 203 -4.39 -17.73 -3.89
N ASP A 204 -3.17 -18.17 -4.12
CA ASP A 204 -1.96 -17.44 -3.80
C ASP A 204 -1.04 -17.35 -5.03
N SER A 205 -0.05 -16.46 -4.98
CA SER A 205 0.78 -16.10 -6.12
C SER A 205 2.21 -15.77 -5.70
N LYS A 206 3.18 -16.21 -6.50
CA LYS A 206 4.60 -15.82 -6.38
C LYS A 206 5.00 -14.98 -7.58
N THR A 207 5.71 -13.87 -7.33
CA THR A 207 6.26 -12.99 -8.38
C THR A 207 7.73 -13.34 -8.68
N GLY A 208 8.24 -12.90 -9.84
CA GLY A 208 9.65 -13.05 -10.23
C GLY A 208 9.97 -14.31 -11.04
N ARG A 209 11.24 -14.74 -11.02
CA ARG A 209 11.71 -15.91 -11.79
C ARG A 209 11.01 -17.17 -11.29
N GLY A 210 10.26 -17.82 -12.18
CA GLY A 210 9.43 -18.97 -11.83
C GLY A 210 8.21 -18.59 -10.99
N GLY A 211 7.69 -17.37 -11.15
CA GLY A 211 6.41 -16.95 -10.58
C GLY A 211 5.21 -17.73 -11.14
N GLY A 212 4.08 -17.64 -10.47
CA GLY A 212 2.87 -18.36 -10.82
C GLY A 212 1.82 -18.31 -9.71
N CYS A 213 0.65 -18.89 -9.99
CA CYS A 213 -0.49 -18.95 -9.08
C CYS A 213 -0.82 -20.41 -8.73
N TRP A 214 -1.34 -20.63 -7.53
CA TRP A 214 -1.87 -21.91 -7.06
C TRP A 214 -3.11 -21.70 -6.18
N LEU A 215 -3.93 -22.72 -6.04
CA LEU A 215 -5.12 -22.75 -5.20
C LEU A 215 -4.71 -22.92 -3.73
N THR A 216 -5.43 -22.26 -2.85
CA THR A 216 -5.41 -22.58 -1.41
C THR A 216 -6.37 -23.74 -1.13
N ASP A 217 -6.38 -24.28 0.10
CA ASP A 217 -7.36 -25.29 0.51
C ASP A 217 -8.80 -24.83 0.29
N ALA A 218 -9.09 -23.55 0.56
CA ALA A 218 -10.38 -22.93 0.31
C ALA A 218 -10.71 -22.86 -1.19
N GLY A 219 -9.73 -22.50 -2.03
CA GLY A 219 -9.82 -22.52 -3.48
C GLY A 219 -10.14 -23.90 -4.04
N ILE A 220 -9.44 -24.94 -3.56
CA ILE A 220 -9.66 -26.33 -3.96
C ILE A 220 -11.09 -26.77 -3.62
N ALA A 221 -11.53 -26.54 -2.38
CA ALA A 221 -12.88 -26.89 -1.95
C ALA A 221 -13.95 -26.16 -2.78
N ARG A 222 -13.76 -24.87 -3.07
CA ARG A 222 -14.69 -24.07 -3.89
C ARG A 222 -14.71 -24.55 -5.34
N ALA A 223 -13.55 -24.80 -5.95
CA ALA A 223 -13.44 -25.31 -7.31
C ALA A 223 -14.09 -26.70 -7.47
N GLN A 224 -13.94 -27.59 -6.47
CA GLN A 224 -14.59 -28.90 -6.46
C GLN A 224 -16.13 -28.78 -6.38
N LYS A 225 -16.66 -27.84 -5.59
CA LYS A 225 -18.10 -27.55 -5.54
C LYS A 225 -18.62 -27.09 -6.91
N LEU A 226 -17.88 -26.23 -7.60
CA LEU A 226 -18.24 -25.71 -8.93
C LEU A 226 -18.30 -26.80 -10.00
N ARG A 227 -17.42 -27.81 -9.91
CA ARG A 227 -17.41 -28.96 -10.84
C ARG A 227 -18.66 -29.85 -10.72
N ASN A 228 -19.30 -29.86 -9.55
CA ASN A 228 -20.45 -30.72 -9.24
C ASN A 228 -21.70 -29.93 -8.79
N PRO A 229 -22.27 -29.07 -9.64
CA PRO A 229 -23.37 -28.18 -9.24
C PRO A 229 -24.63 -28.94 -8.80
N ARG A 230 -24.82 -30.17 -9.27
CA ARG A 230 -26.05 -30.97 -9.05
C ARG A 230 -26.14 -31.66 -7.68
N ARG A 231 -25.08 -31.68 -6.86
CA ARG A 231 -25.12 -32.36 -5.54
C ARG A 231 -25.65 -31.50 -4.39
N ASN A 232 -25.71 -30.18 -4.55
CA ASN A 232 -26.05 -29.25 -3.45
C ASN A 232 -27.50 -28.73 -3.49
N SER A 233 -28.33 -29.15 -4.43
CA SER A 233 -29.73 -28.68 -4.55
C SER A 233 -30.76 -29.52 -3.78
N ALA A 234 -30.35 -30.51 -2.99
CA ALA A 234 -31.25 -31.51 -2.40
C ALA A 234 -31.42 -31.45 -0.87
N THR A 235 -30.99 -30.36 -0.21
CA THR A 235 -31.15 -30.20 1.24
C THR A 235 -31.68 -28.81 1.55
N VAL A 236 -33.00 -28.63 1.39
CA VAL A 236 -33.79 -27.53 1.99
C VAL A 236 -35.03 -28.17 2.61
#